data_AF-A0A8B8JA47-F1
#
_entry.id   AF-A0A8B8JA47-F1
#
_cell.length_a   1.000
_cell.length_b   1.000
_cell.length_c   1.000
_cell.angle_alpha   90.00
_cell.angle_beta   90.00
_cell.angle_gamma   90.00
#
_symmetry.space_group_name_H-M   'P 1'
#
loop_
_entity.id
_entity.type
_entity.pdbx_description
1 polymer ?
#
loop_
_entity_poly.entity_id
_entity_poly.type
_entity_poly.pdbx_seq_one_letter_code
_entity_poly.pdbx_strand_id
1 'polypeptide(L)'
;MRPSFNPFSLYDANKVVLEKKTSSISQLWHQNGRCPKDTIPIRRTRKDDLLRASSIERYGKKSHGAIPNDVSVSHDGYIHEHSFAVANGQHYGTSVFMSVWNPYVHDPLEFSNTQLWLFGGPREFLNTVEAGWHVYPNLYGDNRTRLFTYWTNDRYRQTGCYNLLCSAFVQVSNKVALGSSLKPVSNYDGQQYGILVVVYKDQKTGNWWLQFGNKLDIGYWPASLVKHLSRDYKLKYK
;
A
#
# COMPACT_ATOMS: atom_id res chain seq x y z
N MET A 1 10.79 10.83 13.10
CA MET A 1 10.25 9.79 14.02
C MET A 1 10.80 8.43 13.60
N ARG A 2 11.00 7.50 14.53
CA ARG A 2 11.39 6.10 14.28
C ARG A 2 10.47 5.17 15.09
N PRO A 3 10.20 3.93 14.62
CA PRO A 3 9.39 2.97 15.37
C PRO A 3 10.10 2.56 16.67
N SER A 4 9.35 2.14 17.69
CA SER A 4 9.93 1.72 18.97
C SER A 4 10.51 0.30 18.94
N PHE A 5 10.17 -0.50 17.93
CA PHE A 5 10.73 -1.82 17.68
C PHE A 5 10.79 -2.13 16.17
N ASN A 6 11.59 -3.14 15.80
CA ASN A 6 11.64 -3.66 14.43
C ASN A 6 10.98 -5.05 14.39
N PRO A 7 9.95 -5.29 13.56
CA PRO A 7 9.27 -6.58 13.52
C PRO A 7 10.21 -7.73 13.12
N PHE A 8 11.31 -7.47 12.39
CA PHE A 8 12.29 -8.48 12.00
C PHE A 8 13.19 -8.97 13.15
N SER A 9 13.15 -8.35 14.34
CA SER A 9 13.82 -8.93 15.52
C SER A 9 12.96 -10.01 16.19
N LEU A 10 11.67 -10.10 15.84
CA LEU A 10 10.72 -11.05 16.43
C LEU A 10 10.49 -12.29 15.55
N TYR A 11 10.87 -12.21 14.28
CA TYR A 11 10.72 -13.28 13.31
C TYR A 11 12.09 -13.71 12.80
N ASP A 12 12.31 -15.02 12.72
CA ASP A 12 13.39 -15.68 11.97
C ASP A 12 13.19 -15.50 10.44
N ALA A 13 12.78 -14.30 10.02
CA ALA A 13 12.60 -13.88 8.63
C ALA A 13 13.91 -13.93 7.84
N ASN A 14 15.05 -14.12 8.52
CA ASN A 14 16.29 -14.52 7.87
C ASN A 14 16.08 -15.82 7.05
N LYS A 15 15.31 -16.82 7.50
CA LYS A 15 15.16 -18.09 6.76
C LYS A 15 14.35 -17.95 5.46
N VAL A 16 13.28 -17.15 5.45
CA VAL A 16 12.41 -16.97 4.26
C VAL A 16 13.01 -15.94 3.28
N VAL A 17 13.73 -14.94 3.78
CA VAL A 17 14.39 -13.92 2.94
C VAL A 17 15.74 -14.40 2.39
N LEU A 18 16.42 -15.36 3.03
CA LEU A 18 17.68 -15.91 2.51
C LEU A 18 17.50 -16.77 1.24
N GLU A 19 16.37 -17.47 1.07
CA GLU A 19 16.22 -18.40 -0.07
C GLU A 19 15.75 -17.71 -1.36
N LYS A 20 14.97 -16.63 -1.26
CA LYS A 20 14.63 -15.80 -2.42
C LYS A 20 15.56 -14.59 -2.44
N LYS A 21 16.59 -14.63 -3.30
CA LYS A 21 17.37 -13.44 -3.68
C LYS A 21 16.38 -12.31 -3.99
N THR A 22 16.18 -11.41 -3.03
CA THR A 22 15.51 -10.13 -3.26
C THR A 22 16.47 -9.31 -4.09
N SER A 23 16.59 -9.63 -5.38
CA SER A 23 17.22 -8.78 -6.37
C SER A 23 16.66 -7.38 -6.15
N SER A 24 17.52 -6.43 -5.81
CA SER A 24 17.14 -5.14 -5.26
C SER A 24 16.20 -4.42 -6.22
N ILE A 25 14.89 -4.47 -5.96
CA ILE A 25 13.92 -3.70 -6.73
C ILE A 25 14.21 -2.23 -6.42
N SER A 26 14.62 -1.54 -7.47
CA SER A 26 14.99 -0.13 -7.48
C SER A 26 13.84 0.70 -8.04
N GLN A 27 13.89 2.00 -7.81
CA GLN A 27 12.95 2.93 -8.43
C GLN A 27 13.67 3.74 -9.49
N LEU A 28 13.04 3.98 -10.64
CA LEU A 28 13.70 4.63 -11.79
C LEU A 28 14.37 5.97 -11.43
N TRP A 29 13.79 6.76 -10.51
CA TRP A 29 14.36 8.04 -10.10
C TRP A 29 15.74 7.91 -9.43
N HIS A 30 16.10 6.74 -8.91
CA HIS A 30 17.43 6.45 -8.36
C HIS A 30 18.55 6.57 -9.39
N GLN A 31 18.23 6.47 -10.68
CA GLN A 31 19.19 6.69 -11.77
C GLN A 31 19.57 8.17 -11.90
N ASN A 32 18.69 9.07 -11.44
CA ASN A 32 18.87 10.52 -11.53
C ASN A 32 19.38 11.13 -10.21
N GLY A 33 19.81 10.30 -9.26
CA GLY A 33 20.42 10.75 -8.01
C GLY A 33 19.74 10.20 -6.76
N ARG A 34 19.95 10.91 -5.65
CA ARG A 34 19.47 10.53 -4.30
C ARG A 34 18.73 11.70 -3.68
N CYS A 35 17.75 11.40 -2.84
CA CYS A 35 17.05 12.41 -2.06
C CYS A 35 17.95 12.87 -0.90
N PRO A 36 18.09 14.19 -0.66
CA PRO A 36 18.91 14.71 0.44
C PRO A 36 18.50 14.16 1.80
N LYS A 37 19.41 14.22 2.78
CA LYS A 37 19.08 13.91 4.18
C LYS A 37 17.99 14.88 4.67
N ASP A 38 17.18 14.40 5.60
CA ASP A 38 16.10 15.18 6.22
C ASP A 38 15.00 15.67 5.25
N THR A 39 14.93 15.08 4.05
CA THR A 39 13.87 15.31 3.07
C THR A 39 13.26 13.98 2.60
N ILE A 40 12.10 14.03 1.95
CA ILE A 40 11.45 12.86 1.35
C ILE A 40 11.26 13.05 -0.16
N PRO A 41 11.42 12.01 -0.98
CA PRO A 41 11.12 12.09 -2.40
C PRO A 41 9.60 12.03 -2.61
N ILE A 42 9.07 13.03 -3.33
CA ILE A 42 7.65 13.16 -3.65
C ILE A 42 7.49 13.13 -5.18
N ARG A 43 6.59 12.28 -5.69
CA ARG A 43 6.24 12.32 -7.12
C ARG A 43 5.51 13.64 -7.41
N ARG A 44 6.03 14.42 -8.35
CA ARG A 44 5.38 15.65 -8.83
C ARG A 44 4.04 15.32 -9.51
N THR A 45 2.96 15.93 -9.04
CA THR A 45 1.64 15.94 -9.72
C THR A 45 1.68 16.96 -10.86
N ARG A 46 1.31 16.54 -12.07
CA ARG A 46 1.25 17.39 -13.27
C ARG A 46 -0.16 17.88 -13.56
N LYS A 47 -0.30 18.91 -14.39
CA LYS A 47 -1.62 19.38 -14.88
C LYS A 47 -2.42 18.24 -15.50
N ASP A 48 -1.79 17.43 -16.35
CA ASP A 48 -2.44 16.29 -17.01
C ASP A 48 -2.88 15.21 -16.01
N ASP A 49 -2.23 15.11 -14.84
CA ASP A 49 -2.69 14.21 -13.79
C ASP A 49 -4.03 14.65 -13.21
N LEU A 50 -4.20 15.96 -13.02
CA LEU A 50 -5.43 16.54 -12.49
C LEU A 50 -6.56 16.52 -13.53
N LEU A 51 -6.24 16.71 -14.82
CA LEU A 51 -7.22 16.68 -15.90
C LEU A 51 -7.85 15.30 -16.14
N ARG A 52 -7.21 14.22 -15.69
CA ARG A 52 -7.79 12.86 -15.73
C ARG A 52 -8.78 12.59 -14.58
N ALA A 53 -8.70 13.35 -13.50
CA ALA A 53 -9.67 13.25 -12.43
C ALA A 53 -10.94 14.06 -12.76
N SER A 54 -12.07 13.63 -12.20
CA SER A 54 -13.33 14.39 -12.33
C SER A 54 -13.29 15.76 -11.64
N SER A 55 -12.45 15.92 -10.61
CA SER A 55 -12.15 17.20 -9.97
C SER A 55 -10.81 17.13 -9.23
N ILE A 56 -10.27 18.28 -8.86
CA ILE A 56 -9.01 18.38 -8.08
C ILE A 56 -9.19 17.72 -6.71
N GLU A 57 -10.34 17.91 -6.07
CA GLU A 57 -10.68 17.36 -4.74
C GLU A 57 -10.84 15.84 -4.75
N ARG A 58 -11.04 15.25 -5.93
CA ARG A 58 -11.18 13.81 -6.15
C ARG A 58 -9.88 13.16 -6.63
N TYR A 59 -8.87 13.92 -7.04
CA TYR A 59 -7.60 13.34 -7.48
C TYR A 59 -6.97 12.51 -6.36
N GLY A 60 -6.68 11.24 -6.66
CA GLY A 60 -6.11 10.30 -5.69
C GLY A 60 -7.11 9.62 -4.77
N LYS A 61 -8.43 9.86 -4.88
CA LYS A 61 -9.46 9.14 -4.13
C LYS A 61 -10.06 7.99 -4.96
N LYS A 62 -10.47 6.90 -4.33
CA LYS A 62 -11.24 5.85 -5.01
C LYS A 62 -12.63 6.39 -5.39
N SER A 63 -13.12 6.03 -6.58
CA SER A 63 -14.50 6.33 -6.99
C SER A 63 -15.48 5.44 -6.21
N HIS A 64 -16.71 5.91 -5.99
CA HIS A 64 -17.73 5.17 -5.24
C HIS A 64 -18.08 3.79 -5.83
N GLY A 65 -17.83 3.57 -7.13
CA GLY A 65 -17.98 2.25 -7.78
C GLY A 65 -16.75 1.34 -7.69
N ALA A 66 -15.59 1.83 -7.26
CA ALA A 66 -14.36 1.05 -7.17
C ALA A 66 -14.13 0.41 -5.79
N ILE A 67 -15.15 0.39 -4.93
CA ILE A 67 -15.08 -0.04 -3.53
C ILE A 67 -15.31 -1.55 -3.44
N PRO A 68 -14.39 -2.35 -2.87
CA PRO A 68 -14.60 -3.78 -2.67
C PRO A 68 -15.80 -4.06 -1.76
N ASN A 69 -16.69 -4.97 -2.16
CA ASN A 69 -17.76 -5.48 -1.29
C ASN A 69 -17.19 -6.60 -0.40
N ASP A 70 -17.24 -6.37 0.91
CA ASP A 70 -16.60 -7.21 1.94
C ASP A 70 -17.22 -8.62 2.09
N VAL A 71 -18.47 -8.83 1.66
CA VAL A 71 -19.17 -10.11 1.85
C VAL A 71 -20.25 -10.29 0.79
N SER A 72 -19.98 -11.06 -0.26
CA SER A 72 -20.90 -12.03 -0.88
C SER A 72 -20.33 -12.55 -2.20
N VAL A 73 -20.15 -13.87 -2.29
CA VAL A 73 -20.06 -14.58 -3.57
C VAL A 73 -21.46 -14.52 -4.19
N SER A 74 -21.80 -13.43 -4.87
CA SER A 74 -23.05 -13.27 -5.63
C SER A 74 -22.71 -13.10 -7.10
N HIS A 75 -23.28 -13.95 -7.93
CA HIS A 75 -22.91 -14.18 -9.34
C HIS A 75 -23.31 -13.08 -10.34
N ASP A 76 -23.72 -11.89 -9.90
CA ASP A 76 -24.11 -10.80 -10.81
C ASP A 76 -23.59 -9.45 -10.29
N GLY A 77 -22.56 -8.88 -10.93
CA GLY A 77 -22.16 -7.47 -10.74
C GLY A 77 -20.79 -7.19 -10.11
N TYR A 78 -19.79 -8.06 -10.29
CA TYR A 78 -18.42 -7.71 -9.88
C TYR A 78 -17.85 -6.58 -10.74
N ILE A 79 -17.35 -5.54 -10.07
CA ILE A 79 -16.60 -4.44 -10.68
C ILE A 79 -15.09 -4.77 -10.71
N HIS A 80 -14.65 -5.81 -9.99
CA HIS A 80 -13.25 -6.24 -9.87
C HIS A 80 -13.10 -7.77 -9.85
N GLU A 81 -12.27 -8.32 -10.73
CA GLU A 81 -11.81 -9.71 -10.67
C GLU A 81 -10.56 -9.81 -9.78
N HIS A 82 -10.59 -10.65 -8.74
CA HIS A 82 -9.47 -10.76 -7.80
C HIS A 82 -9.40 -12.12 -7.10
N SER A 83 -8.19 -12.50 -6.70
CA SER A 83 -7.93 -13.60 -5.78
C SER A 83 -7.44 -13.05 -4.44
N PHE A 84 -7.95 -13.56 -3.31
CA PHE A 84 -7.54 -13.11 -1.99
C PHE A 84 -7.44 -14.25 -0.98
N ALA A 85 -6.66 -14.01 0.07
CA ALA A 85 -6.63 -14.83 1.28
C ALA A 85 -6.80 -13.89 2.48
N VAL A 86 -7.59 -14.29 3.47
CA VAL A 86 -7.92 -13.49 4.64
C VAL A 86 -7.60 -14.24 5.92
N ALA A 87 -7.01 -13.54 6.88
CA ALA A 87 -6.83 -14.02 8.25
C ALA A 87 -7.58 -13.09 9.19
N ASN A 88 -8.42 -13.66 10.05
CA ASN A 88 -9.24 -12.93 11.00
C ASN A 88 -8.70 -13.12 12.42
N GLY A 89 -8.64 -12.05 13.20
CA GLY A 89 -8.17 -12.09 14.57
C GLY A 89 -7.50 -10.79 15.01
N GLN A 90 -6.92 -10.82 16.20
CA GLN A 90 -6.09 -9.71 16.68
C GLN A 90 -4.67 -9.88 16.12
N HIS A 91 -4.29 -8.97 15.23
CA HIS A 91 -2.98 -8.96 14.60
C HIS A 91 -2.24 -7.66 14.91
N TYR A 92 -0.94 -7.77 15.19
CA TYR A 92 -0.05 -6.62 15.44
C TYR A 92 0.80 -6.27 14.23
N GLY A 93 0.61 -6.98 13.13
CA GLY A 93 1.28 -6.77 11.87
C GLY A 93 1.15 -7.98 10.97
N THR A 94 1.56 -7.80 9.73
CA THR A 94 1.68 -8.87 8.75
C THR A 94 2.74 -8.50 7.72
N SER A 95 3.27 -9.50 7.04
CA SER A 95 4.25 -9.35 5.97
C SER A 95 3.82 -10.19 4.78
N VAL A 96 3.97 -9.63 3.58
CA VAL A 96 3.74 -10.37 2.35
C VAL A 96 4.92 -10.19 1.40
N PHE A 97 5.38 -11.29 0.83
CA PHE A 97 6.26 -11.28 -0.32
C PHE A 97 5.40 -11.41 -1.58
N MET A 98 5.43 -10.40 -2.45
CA MET A 98 4.65 -10.37 -3.69
C MET A 98 5.57 -10.25 -4.89
N SER A 99 5.35 -11.07 -5.91
CA SER A 99 6.01 -10.89 -7.22
C SER A 99 5.56 -9.58 -7.84
N VAL A 100 6.46 -8.88 -8.53
CA VAL A 100 6.18 -7.60 -9.19
C VAL A 100 6.06 -7.83 -10.68
N TRP A 101 4.87 -7.64 -11.23
CA TRP A 101 4.57 -7.75 -12.65
C TRP A 101 4.21 -6.38 -13.22
N ASN A 102 4.22 -6.25 -14.56
CA ASN A 102 3.66 -5.11 -15.26
C ASN A 102 2.51 -5.57 -16.17
N PRO A 103 1.36 -5.97 -15.58
CA PRO A 103 0.21 -6.42 -16.35
C PRO A 103 -0.26 -5.33 -17.31
N TYR A 104 -0.71 -5.76 -18.48
CA TYR A 104 -1.34 -4.86 -19.45
C TYR A 104 -2.74 -4.50 -18.94
N VAL A 105 -3.03 -3.20 -18.92
CA VAL A 105 -4.35 -2.64 -18.62
C VAL A 105 -4.87 -2.03 -19.92
N HIS A 106 -6.01 -2.52 -20.41
CA HIS A 106 -6.55 -2.13 -21.71
C HIS A 106 -7.25 -0.78 -21.66
N ASP A 107 -8.18 -0.60 -20.71
CA ASP A 107 -8.90 0.66 -20.52
C ASP A 107 -8.15 1.56 -19.51
N PRO A 108 -7.87 2.84 -19.83
CA PRO A 108 -7.22 3.76 -18.91
C PRO A 108 -7.95 3.98 -17.57
N LEU A 109 -9.26 3.71 -17.51
CA LEU A 109 -10.09 3.79 -16.30
C LEU A 109 -9.96 2.55 -15.40
N GLU A 110 -9.43 1.45 -15.93
CA GLU A 110 -9.13 0.24 -15.17
C GLU A 110 -7.78 0.32 -14.45
N PHE A 111 -7.54 -0.65 -13.56
CA PHE A 111 -6.25 -0.85 -12.91
C PHE A 111 -6.04 -2.32 -12.58
N SER A 112 -4.78 -2.71 -12.36
CA SER A 112 -4.41 -4.02 -11.83
C SER A 112 -3.48 -3.84 -10.65
N ASN A 113 -3.66 -4.63 -9.57
CA ASN A 113 -2.85 -4.50 -8.36
C ASN A 113 -2.51 -5.84 -7.70
N THR A 114 -1.55 -5.79 -6.78
CA THR A 114 -1.33 -6.80 -5.75
C THR A 114 -1.02 -6.06 -4.46
N GLN A 115 -1.69 -6.42 -3.37
CA GLN A 115 -1.66 -5.63 -2.14
C GLN A 115 -1.76 -6.45 -0.86
N LEU A 116 -1.15 -5.91 0.20
CA LEU A 116 -1.49 -6.19 1.58
C LEU A 116 -2.62 -5.26 1.97
N TRP A 117 -3.71 -5.84 2.48
CA TRP A 117 -4.89 -5.10 2.95
C TRP A 117 -5.13 -5.41 4.43
N LEU A 118 -4.96 -4.42 5.29
CA LEU A 118 -5.20 -4.55 6.73
C LEU A 118 -6.40 -3.68 7.09
N PHE A 119 -7.44 -4.31 7.64
CA PHE A 119 -8.72 -3.67 7.92
C PHE A 119 -9.28 -4.08 9.29
N GLY A 120 -10.14 -3.23 9.84
CA GLY A 120 -10.80 -3.48 11.11
C GLY A 120 -11.81 -2.41 11.49
N GLY A 121 -12.69 -2.77 12.42
CA GLY A 121 -13.82 -1.95 12.84
C GLY A 121 -15.16 -2.43 12.28
N PRO A 122 -16.26 -1.80 12.72
CA PRO A 122 -17.60 -2.14 12.23
C PRO A 122 -17.75 -1.76 10.75
N ARG A 123 -18.64 -2.46 10.05
CA ARG A 123 -18.84 -2.31 8.59
C ARG A 123 -18.99 -0.85 8.13
N GLU A 124 -19.71 -0.02 8.87
CA GLU A 124 -19.95 1.38 8.49
C GLU A 124 -18.75 2.32 8.69
N PHE A 125 -17.83 1.94 9.57
CA PHE A 125 -16.64 2.72 9.94
C PHE A 125 -15.37 1.90 9.71
N LEU A 126 -15.37 1.08 8.67
CA LEU A 126 -14.25 0.21 8.34
C LEU A 126 -13.00 1.07 8.12
N ASN A 127 -11.97 0.80 8.91
CA ASN A 127 -10.66 1.43 8.76
C ASN A 127 -9.77 0.49 7.98
N THR A 128 -9.10 1.02 6.96
CA THR A 128 -8.17 0.23 6.15
C THR A 128 -6.86 0.97 5.95
N VAL A 129 -5.78 0.20 5.91
CA VAL A 129 -4.48 0.61 5.37
C VAL A 129 -4.05 -0.42 4.35
N GLU A 130 -3.54 0.04 3.23
CA GLU A 130 -3.21 -0.78 2.06
C GLU A 130 -1.83 -0.41 1.57
N ALA A 131 -1.06 -1.41 1.17
CA ALA A 131 0.24 -1.21 0.52
C ALA A 131 0.56 -2.34 -0.45
N GLY A 132 1.20 -2.00 -1.57
CA GLY A 132 1.55 -2.97 -2.60
C GLY A 132 2.02 -2.30 -3.86
N TRP A 133 1.81 -2.95 -5.00
CA TRP A 133 2.05 -2.35 -6.31
C TRP A 133 0.80 -2.38 -7.18
N HIS A 134 0.69 -1.41 -8.07
CA HIS A 134 -0.38 -1.36 -9.08
C HIS A 134 0.09 -0.75 -10.40
N VAL A 135 -0.61 -1.10 -11.47
CA VAL A 135 -0.61 -0.39 -12.75
C VAL A 135 -1.93 0.37 -12.80
N TYR A 136 -1.86 1.70 -12.72
CA TYR A 136 -3.05 2.54 -12.66
C TYR A 136 -2.92 3.77 -13.59
N PRO A 137 -3.27 3.62 -14.88
CA PRO A 137 -3.08 4.67 -15.88
C PRO A 137 -3.83 5.96 -15.55
N ASN A 138 -5.08 5.87 -15.07
CA ASN A 138 -5.85 7.05 -14.69
C ASN A 138 -5.12 7.90 -13.62
N LEU A 139 -4.48 7.27 -12.64
CA LEU A 139 -3.80 7.97 -11.56
C LEU A 139 -2.45 8.57 -12.00
N TYR A 140 -1.67 7.87 -12.82
CA TYR A 140 -0.28 8.24 -13.11
C TYR A 140 0.03 8.72 -14.53
N GLY A 141 -0.87 8.49 -15.48
CA GLY A 141 -0.70 8.87 -16.88
C GLY A 141 0.24 7.94 -17.65
N ASP A 142 0.58 6.77 -17.08
CA ASP A 142 1.36 5.74 -17.73
C ASP A 142 0.99 4.34 -17.23
N ASN A 143 1.47 3.32 -17.96
CA ASN A 143 1.18 1.91 -17.70
C ASN A 143 2.33 1.23 -16.94
N ARG A 144 3.01 1.97 -16.05
CA ARG A 144 4.13 1.44 -15.27
C ARG A 144 3.66 0.94 -13.92
N THR A 145 4.15 -0.21 -13.50
CA THR A 145 3.97 -0.73 -12.14
C THR A 145 4.64 0.18 -11.12
N ARG A 146 3.85 0.63 -10.14
CA ARG A 146 4.25 1.61 -9.12
C ARG A 146 3.93 1.11 -7.73
N LEU A 147 4.85 1.35 -6.79
CA LEU A 147 4.60 1.15 -5.36
C LEU A 147 3.52 2.13 -4.91
N PHE A 148 2.56 1.66 -4.11
CA PHE A 148 1.52 2.52 -3.59
C PHE A 148 1.19 2.23 -2.13
N THR A 149 0.56 3.24 -1.52
CA THR A 149 -0.22 3.09 -0.30
C THR A 149 -1.61 3.66 -0.49
N TYR A 150 -2.57 3.16 0.27
CA TYR A 150 -3.91 3.73 0.38
C TYR A 150 -4.39 3.61 1.83
N TRP A 151 -5.39 4.40 2.19
CA TRP A 151 -6.06 4.31 3.49
C TRP A 151 -7.52 4.76 3.37
N THR A 152 -8.38 4.38 4.31
CA THR A 152 -9.68 5.03 4.57
C THR A 152 -10.07 4.75 6.03
N ASN A 153 -10.95 5.57 6.62
CA ASN A 153 -11.55 5.30 7.92
C ASN A 153 -13.09 5.24 7.91
N ASP A 154 -13.69 5.28 6.73
CA ASP A 154 -15.13 5.36 6.55
C ASP A 154 -15.61 4.45 5.41
N ARG A 155 -14.96 3.29 5.26
CA ARG A 155 -15.31 2.30 4.23
C ARG A 155 -15.33 2.90 2.82
N TYR A 156 -14.32 3.70 2.50
CA TYR A 156 -14.11 4.31 1.17
C TYR A 156 -15.22 5.27 0.75
N ARG A 157 -16.00 5.82 1.70
CA ARG A 157 -17.13 6.70 1.38
C ARG A 157 -16.66 8.10 1.03
N GLN A 158 -16.11 8.83 2.00
CA GLN A 158 -15.66 10.22 1.84
C GLN A 158 -14.16 10.34 2.05
N THR A 159 -13.56 9.47 2.87
CA THR A 159 -12.14 9.50 3.19
C THR A 159 -11.32 8.53 2.34
N GLY A 160 -10.03 8.81 2.32
CA GLY A 160 -9.02 7.97 1.71
C GLY A 160 -8.35 8.62 0.53
N CYS A 161 -7.07 8.29 0.36
CA CYS A 161 -6.29 8.75 -0.77
C CYS A 161 -5.09 7.84 -1.01
N TYR A 162 -4.61 7.83 -2.25
CA TYR A 162 -3.36 7.18 -2.62
C TYR A 162 -2.15 8.00 -2.17
N ASN A 163 -1.12 7.31 -1.69
CA ASN A 163 0.22 7.83 -1.47
C ASN A 163 0.23 9.09 -0.59
N LEU A 164 0.97 10.13 -1.02
CA LEU A 164 1.08 11.44 -0.38
C LEU A 164 0.11 12.46 -1.00
N LEU A 165 -0.95 12.01 -1.69
CA LEU A 165 -1.94 12.92 -2.30
C LEU A 165 -2.88 13.54 -1.25
N CYS A 166 -2.83 13.06 -0.02
CA CYS A 166 -3.40 13.71 1.15
C CYS A 166 -2.52 13.45 2.39
N SER A 167 -2.79 14.19 3.48
CA SER A 167 -1.96 14.22 4.70
C SER A 167 -2.16 13.02 5.64
N ALA A 168 -2.38 11.83 5.08
CA ALA A 168 -2.73 10.63 5.83
C ALA A 168 -1.55 9.70 6.12
N PHE A 169 -0.60 9.62 5.19
CA PHE A 169 0.61 8.84 5.37
C PHE A 169 1.79 9.77 5.63
N VAL A 170 2.52 9.53 6.72
CA VAL A 170 3.71 10.29 7.07
C VAL A 170 4.93 9.52 6.62
N GLN A 171 5.47 9.89 5.46
CA GLN A 171 6.72 9.33 4.97
C GLN A 171 7.91 9.92 5.74
N VAL A 172 8.85 9.07 6.13
CA VAL A 172 10.08 9.45 6.85
C VAL A 172 11.35 9.05 6.11
N SER A 173 11.24 8.12 5.16
CA SER A 173 12.39 7.64 4.38
C SER A 173 12.66 8.51 3.16
N ASN A 174 13.94 8.81 2.95
CA ASN A 174 14.44 9.47 1.76
C ASN A 174 14.87 8.49 0.66
N LYS A 175 14.77 7.17 0.89
CA LYS A 175 15.29 6.14 -0.02
C LYS A 175 14.27 5.63 -1.03
N VAL A 176 12.97 5.74 -0.72
CA VAL A 176 11.86 5.22 -1.53
C VAL A 176 10.80 6.29 -1.67
N ALA A 177 10.21 6.42 -2.86
CA ALA A 177 9.15 7.34 -3.19
C ALA A 177 7.84 6.58 -3.46
N LEU A 178 6.78 6.92 -2.74
CA LEU A 178 5.44 6.38 -3.04
C LEU A 178 4.94 6.88 -4.40
N GLY A 179 4.23 6.02 -5.12
CA GLY A 179 3.79 6.29 -6.49
C GLY A 179 4.89 6.24 -7.53
N SER A 180 6.14 5.88 -7.19
CA SER A 180 7.23 5.75 -8.14
C SER A 180 7.34 4.32 -8.72
N SER A 181 7.81 4.23 -9.96
CA SER A 181 7.85 2.99 -10.73
C SER A 181 8.87 2.00 -10.16
N LEU A 182 8.50 0.73 -10.08
CA LEU A 182 9.34 -0.37 -9.63
C LEU A 182 10.05 -1.01 -10.83
N LYS A 183 11.36 -1.26 -10.71
CA LYS A 183 12.14 -2.04 -11.67
C LYS A 183 13.26 -2.84 -11.00
N PRO A 184 13.63 -4.01 -11.56
CA PRO A 184 12.96 -4.71 -12.67
C PRO A 184 11.62 -5.36 -12.28
N VAL A 185 10.88 -5.88 -13.27
CA VAL A 185 9.60 -6.61 -13.11
C VAL A 185 9.75 -8.03 -13.66
N SER A 186 8.95 -8.97 -13.14
CA SER A 186 8.87 -10.37 -13.55
C SER A 186 8.45 -10.53 -15.01
N ASN A 187 8.89 -11.64 -15.61
CA ASN A 187 8.50 -12.05 -16.97
C ASN A 187 8.03 -13.51 -16.98
N TYR A 188 7.17 -13.87 -17.93
CA TYR A 188 6.84 -15.27 -18.19
C TYR A 188 8.09 -16.03 -18.62
N ASP A 189 8.25 -17.26 -18.12
CA ASP A 189 9.39 -18.15 -18.40
C ASP A 189 10.76 -17.51 -18.23
N GLY A 190 10.85 -16.51 -17.34
CA GLY A 190 12.05 -15.73 -17.13
C GLY A 190 12.27 -15.33 -15.69
N GLN A 191 13.15 -14.36 -15.50
CA GLN A 191 13.55 -13.90 -14.18
C GLN A 191 12.35 -13.36 -13.39
N GLN A 192 12.20 -13.86 -12.16
CA GLN A 192 11.18 -13.41 -11.22
C GLN A 192 11.75 -12.38 -10.25
N TYR A 193 10.95 -11.35 -9.99
CA TYR A 193 11.27 -10.26 -9.08
C TYR A 193 10.14 -10.07 -8.09
N GLY A 194 10.45 -9.76 -6.84
CA GLY A 194 9.43 -9.55 -5.81
C GLY A 194 9.84 -8.56 -4.74
N ILE A 195 8.83 -7.94 -4.12
CA ILE A 195 8.99 -7.03 -2.99
C ILE A 195 8.46 -7.68 -1.71
N LEU A 196 9.13 -7.38 -0.61
CA LEU A 196 8.62 -7.65 0.73
C LEU A 196 7.94 -6.38 1.25
N VAL A 197 6.68 -6.49 1.62
CA VAL A 197 5.92 -5.40 2.25
C VAL A 197 5.54 -5.86 3.65
N VAL A 198 5.84 -5.04 4.65
CA VAL A 198 5.48 -5.31 6.05
C VAL A 198 4.69 -4.15 6.59
N VAL A 199 3.54 -4.44 7.20
CA VAL A 199 2.74 -3.46 7.92
C VAL A 199 2.63 -3.92 9.37
N TYR A 200 3.01 -3.07 10.32
CA TYR A 200 3.05 -3.44 11.74
C TYR A 200 2.66 -2.28 12.65
N LYS A 201 2.06 -2.59 13.80
CA LYS A 201 1.62 -1.62 14.80
C LYS A 201 2.74 -1.36 15.79
N ASP A 202 3.17 -0.11 15.89
CA ASP A 202 4.09 0.33 16.93
C ASP A 202 3.37 0.40 18.28
N GLN A 203 3.73 -0.46 19.24
CA GLN A 203 2.99 -0.59 20.51
C GLN A 203 3.05 0.68 21.36
N LYS A 204 4.14 1.47 21.24
CA LYS A 204 4.32 2.70 22.03
C LYS A 204 3.45 3.85 21.52
N THR A 205 3.35 4.03 20.20
CA THR A 205 2.62 5.16 19.61
C THR A 205 1.24 4.77 19.07
N GLY A 206 0.97 3.49 18.87
CA GLY A 206 -0.20 2.97 18.16
C GLY A 206 -0.16 3.15 16.64
N ASN A 207 0.88 3.79 16.10
CA ASN A 207 0.99 4.07 14.67
C ASN A 207 1.22 2.78 13.88
N TRP A 208 0.62 2.71 12.69
CA TRP A 208 0.85 1.61 11.76
C TRP A 208 1.99 1.96 10.81
N TRP A 209 3.11 1.26 10.94
CA TRP A 209 4.30 1.47 10.13
C TRP A 209 4.29 0.61 8.88
N LEU A 210 4.78 1.18 7.79
CA LEU A 210 5.03 0.49 6.54
C LEU A 210 6.52 0.31 6.33
N GLN A 211 6.92 -0.91 6.06
CA GLN A 211 8.26 -1.30 5.68
C GLN A 211 8.29 -1.89 4.27
N PHE A 212 9.39 -1.65 3.56
CA PHE A 212 9.60 -2.15 2.20
C PHE A 212 10.98 -2.79 2.05
N GLY A 213 11.03 -3.95 1.41
CA GLY A 213 12.25 -4.70 1.21
C GLY A 213 12.89 -5.14 2.54
N ASN A 214 14.22 -5.17 2.58
CA ASN A 214 14.96 -5.60 3.76
C ASN A 214 15.09 -4.45 4.78
N LYS A 215 14.17 -4.36 5.75
CA LYS A 215 14.29 -3.51 6.94
C LYS A 215 14.24 -1.99 6.69
N LEU A 216 13.64 -1.53 5.58
CA LEU A 216 13.49 -0.08 5.32
C LEU A 216 12.10 0.41 5.70
N ASP A 217 11.98 1.08 6.85
CA ASP A 217 10.75 1.76 7.23
C ASP A 217 10.53 2.98 6.32
N ILE A 218 9.44 2.97 5.54
CA ILE A 218 9.09 4.06 4.64
C ILE A 218 8.45 5.21 5.43
N GLY A 219 7.54 4.88 6.34
CA GLY A 219 6.66 5.82 7.01
C GLY A 219 5.54 5.12 7.76
N TYR A 220 4.54 5.88 8.21
CA TYR A 220 3.44 5.36 9.01
C TYR A 220 2.11 6.07 8.76
N TRP A 221 1.01 5.36 9.05
CA TRP A 221 -0.32 5.95 9.24
C TRP A 221 -0.51 6.27 10.71
N PRO A 222 -0.87 7.52 11.06
CA PRO A 222 -1.11 7.91 12.45
C PRO A 222 -2.26 7.12 13.09
N ALA A 223 -2.11 6.72 14.35
CA ALA A 223 -3.15 5.98 15.09
C ALA A 223 -4.49 6.73 15.17
N SER A 224 -4.44 8.06 15.22
CA SER A 224 -5.61 8.94 15.25
C SER A 224 -6.46 8.88 13.98
N LEU A 225 -5.84 8.50 12.85
CA LEU A 225 -6.48 8.38 11.55
C LEU A 225 -7.28 7.09 11.43
N VAL A 226 -6.69 5.98 11.90
CA VAL A 226 -7.22 4.61 11.80
C VAL A 226 -7.51 4.03 13.20
N LYS A 227 -8.46 4.67 13.90
CA LYS A 227 -8.79 4.36 15.30
C LYS A 227 -9.22 2.91 15.52
N HIS A 228 -9.94 2.31 14.58
CA HIS A 228 -10.42 0.94 14.71
C HIS A 228 -9.33 -0.12 14.46
N LEU A 229 -8.23 0.25 13.80
CA LEU A 229 -7.02 -0.58 13.73
C LEU A 229 -6.12 -0.39 14.95
N SER A 230 -6.22 0.76 15.61
CA SER A 230 -5.31 1.16 16.68
C SER A 230 -5.80 0.77 18.08
N ARG A 231 -7.10 0.49 18.24
CA ARG A 231 -7.67 0.05 19.53
C ARG A 231 -7.52 -1.47 19.70
N ASP A 232 -7.01 -1.87 20.86
CA ASP A 232 -7.12 -3.26 21.28
C ASP A 232 -8.58 -3.49 21.71
N TYR A 233 -9.35 -4.20 20.88
CA TYR A 233 -10.67 -4.65 21.28
C TYR A 233 -10.48 -5.74 22.35
N LYS A 234 -10.53 -5.35 23.62
CA LYS A 234 -10.90 -6.29 24.68
C LYS A 234 -12.35 -6.67 24.41
N LEU A 235 -12.57 -7.85 23.82
CA LEU A 235 -13.89 -8.47 23.82
C LEU A 235 -14.32 -8.58 25.29
N LYS A 236 -15.21 -7.69 25.73
CA LYS A 236 -15.96 -7.89 26.96
C LYS A 236 -16.96 -8.99 26.63
N TYR A 237 -16.56 -10.24 26.86
CA TYR A 237 -17.53 -11.31 27.02
C TYR A 237 -18.44 -10.90 28.18
N LYS A 238 -19.73 -10.70 27.89
CA LYS A 238 -20.78 -10.70 28.90
C LYS A 238 -21.19 -12.15 29.15
#